data_AF-U6D046-F1
#
_entry.id   AF-U6D046-F1
#
_cell.length_a   1.000
_cell.length_b   1.000
_cell.length_c   1.000
_cell.angle_alpha   90.00
_cell.angle_beta   90.00
_cell.angle_gamma   90.00
#
_symmetry.space_group_name_H-M   'P 1'
#
loop_
_entity.id
_entity.type
_entity.pdbx_description
1 polymer ?
#
loop_
_entity_poly.entity_id
_entity_poly.type
_entity_poly.pdbx_seq_one_letter_code
_entity_poly.pdbx_strand_id
1 'polypeptide(L)'
;ATEIVERVARERLGHHLQGLRAAFLGCLTDVRQALAAPRLAGKEGPGLAELLANVASSILSHIKASLAAVHLFTAKEVSFSNKPYFRGEFCSQGVREGLIVGFIRSMCQTAQSFCDSPGEKGGATPPALLLLLSRLCLDYETATISYILTLTDEQFLVQDQSPVTPVSTLCAEARETARRLLTHYVKVQGLVISQMLRKSVETRDWLSTLEPRNVRAVMKRVVEDTTAIDVQVGLLYEEGVRKAQSSDSSKRTFSVYSSSRQQGRYAPSYTPSAPMDTNLLSNIQKLFSERIDVFSPVEFNKVSVLTGIIKISLKTLLECVRLRTFGRFGLQQVQVDCHFLQLYLWRFVADEELVHLLLDEVVASAALRCPDPVPMEPSVVEVICERG
;
A
#
# COMPACT_ATOMS: atom_id res chain seq x y z
N ALA A 1 -0.66 43.91 -32.87
CA ALA A 1 0.71 43.44 -32.55
C ALA A 1 0.77 42.75 -31.19
N THR A 2 0.32 43.38 -30.10
CA THR A 2 0.31 42.79 -28.75
C THR A 2 -0.53 41.51 -28.64
N GLU A 3 -1.74 41.50 -29.21
CA GLU A 3 -2.60 40.30 -29.22
C GLU A 3 -1.97 39.11 -29.94
N ILE A 4 -1.19 39.35 -31.00
CA ILE A 4 -0.49 38.30 -31.74
C ILE A 4 0.61 37.70 -30.86
N VAL A 5 1.35 38.55 -30.16
CA VAL A 5 2.40 38.11 -29.22
C VAL A 5 1.81 37.32 -28.05
N GLU A 6 0.71 37.79 -27.46
CA GLU A 6 -0.02 37.08 -26.42
C GLU A 6 -0.52 35.70 -26.88
N ARG A 7 -1.06 35.62 -28.09
CA ARG A 7 -1.49 34.35 -28.68
C ARG A 7 -0.30 33.39 -28.87
N VAL A 8 0.79 33.86 -29.47
CA VAL A 8 2.00 33.06 -29.71
C VAL A 8 2.61 32.60 -28.38
N ALA A 9 2.67 33.47 -27.38
CA ALA A 9 3.19 33.14 -26.06
C ALA A 9 2.34 32.05 -25.38
N ARG A 10 1.01 32.15 -25.47
CA ARG A 10 0.07 31.14 -24.95
C ARG A 10 0.19 29.80 -25.69
N GLU A 11 0.28 29.82 -27.02
CA GLU A 11 0.51 28.61 -27.82
C GLU A 11 1.84 27.95 -27.45
N ARG A 12 2.90 28.74 -27.21
CA ARG A 12 4.20 28.23 -26.82
C ARG A 12 4.18 27.60 -25.43
N LEU A 13 3.50 28.21 -24.47
CA LEU A 13 3.26 27.60 -23.14
C LEU A 13 2.52 26.27 -23.26
N GLY A 14 1.49 26.21 -24.11
CA GLY A 14 0.77 24.97 -24.40
C GLY A 14 1.67 23.87 -24.97
N HIS A 15 2.57 24.23 -25.89
CA HIS A 15 3.55 23.30 -26.45
C HIS A 15 4.53 22.78 -25.39
N HIS A 16 5.04 23.65 -24.52
CA HIS A 16 5.91 23.23 -23.41
C HIS A 16 5.17 22.32 -22.42
N LEU A 17 3.92 22.63 -22.07
CA LEU A 17 3.11 21.76 -21.20
C LEU A 17 2.90 20.38 -21.80
N GLN A 18 2.58 20.30 -23.09
CA GLN A 18 2.47 19.02 -23.81
C GLN A 18 3.80 18.26 -23.83
N GLY A 19 4.92 18.96 -24.05
CA GLY A 19 6.26 18.39 -23.97
C GLY A 19 6.58 17.79 -22.60
N LEU A 20 6.26 18.50 -21.51
CA LEU A 20 6.44 17.98 -20.15
C LEU A 20 5.59 16.73 -19.89
N ARG A 21 4.32 16.74 -20.34
CA ARG A 21 3.43 15.57 -20.23
C ARG A 21 3.98 14.36 -21.01
N ALA A 22 4.47 14.59 -22.23
CA ALA A 22 5.07 13.55 -23.05
C ALA A 22 6.37 13.00 -22.42
N ALA A 23 7.22 13.87 -21.87
CA ALA A 23 8.43 13.47 -21.16
C ALA A 23 8.10 12.59 -19.94
N PHE A 24 7.10 12.97 -19.14
CA PHE A 24 6.65 12.15 -18.01
C PHE A 24 6.17 10.76 -18.46
N LEU A 25 5.31 10.70 -19.47
CA LEU A 25 4.81 9.44 -20.02
C LEU A 25 5.92 8.58 -20.64
N GLY A 26 6.92 9.20 -21.27
CA GLY A 26 8.12 8.53 -21.75
C GLY A 26 8.88 7.86 -20.61
N CYS A 27 9.18 8.60 -19.53
CA CYS A 27 9.81 8.05 -18.34
C CYS A 27 9.02 6.89 -17.73
N LEU A 28 7.69 6.97 -17.67
CA LEU A 28 6.87 5.86 -17.19
C LEU A 28 6.91 4.63 -18.10
N THR A 29 7.03 4.84 -19.41
CA THR A 29 7.19 3.75 -20.38
C THR A 29 8.53 3.04 -20.18
N ASP A 30 9.61 3.80 -19.97
CA ASP A 30 10.94 3.26 -19.69
C ASP A 30 10.97 2.47 -18.38
N VAL A 31 10.34 2.99 -17.32
CA VAL A 31 10.18 2.27 -16.04
C VAL A 31 9.43 0.96 -16.24
N ARG A 32 8.33 0.96 -17.01
CA ARG A 32 7.56 -0.27 -17.28
C ARG A 32 8.40 -1.30 -18.03
N GLN A 33 9.20 -0.88 -19.00
CA GLN A 33 10.10 -1.76 -19.74
C GLN A 33 11.19 -2.32 -18.82
N ALA A 34 11.81 -1.48 -17.98
CA ALA A 34 12.81 -1.92 -17.01
C ALA A 34 12.24 -2.92 -15.99
N LEU A 35 11.01 -2.71 -15.52
CA LEU A 35 10.32 -3.63 -14.61
C LEU A 35 9.93 -4.96 -15.28
N ALA A 36 9.70 -4.97 -16.59
CA ALA A 36 9.35 -6.17 -17.36
C ALA A 36 10.58 -6.93 -17.88
N ALA A 37 11.76 -6.32 -17.88
CA ALA A 37 12.98 -6.91 -18.42
C ALA A 37 13.40 -8.17 -17.62
N PRO A 38 13.72 -9.29 -18.29
CA PRO A 38 14.25 -10.48 -17.62
C PRO A 38 15.56 -10.16 -16.90
N ARG A 39 15.66 -10.53 -15.61
CA ARG A 39 16.90 -10.40 -14.85
C ARG A 39 17.90 -11.45 -15.35
N LEU A 40 18.96 -11.02 -16.02
CA LEU A 40 20.06 -11.89 -16.44
C LEU A 40 20.84 -12.36 -15.21
N ALA A 41 21.18 -13.65 -15.16
CA ALA A 41 21.95 -14.21 -14.06
C ALA A 41 23.27 -13.43 -13.85
N GLY A 42 23.43 -12.84 -12.66
CA GLY A 42 24.63 -12.09 -12.27
C GLY A 42 24.60 -10.57 -12.50
N LYS A 43 23.53 -10.00 -13.08
CA LYS A 43 23.30 -8.55 -13.10
C LYS A 43 21.97 -8.22 -12.44
N GLU A 44 22.00 -7.55 -11.29
CA GLU A 44 20.81 -6.92 -10.75
C GLU A 44 20.39 -5.81 -11.73
N GLY A 45 19.15 -5.89 -12.23
CA GLY A 45 18.57 -4.79 -13.00
C GLY A 45 18.44 -3.52 -12.14
N PRO A 46 18.15 -2.36 -12.74
CA PRO A 46 18.09 -1.10 -12.01
C PRO A 46 17.09 -1.21 -10.85
N GLY A 47 17.54 -0.81 -9.67
CA GLY A 47 16.74 -0.87 -8.45
C GLY A 47 15.55 0.09 -8.52
N LEU A 48 14.49 -0.17 -7.75
CA LEU A 48 13.30 0.68 -7.75
C LEU A 48 13.61 2.13 -7.35
N ALA A 49 14.55 2.31 -6.42
CA ALA A 49 15.04 3.62 -5.99
C ALA A 49 15.83 4.34 -7.10
N GLU A 50 16.61 3.62 -7.89
CA GLU A 50 17.35 4.18 -9.03
C GLU A 50 16.40 4.63 -10.14
N LEU A 51 15.41 3.79 -10.48
CA LEU A 51 14.35 4.16 -11.42
C LEU A 51 13.60 5.41 -10.97
N LEU A 52 13.25 5.51 -9.67
CA LEU A 52 12.62 6.69 -9.11
C LEU A 52 13.51 7.95 -9.27
N ALA A 53 14.79 7.85 -8.93
CA ALA A 53 15.74 8.95 -9.05
C ALA A 53 15.92 9.41 -10.51
N ASN A 54 15.94 8.48 -11.46
CA ASN A 54 16.01 8.77 -12.89
C ASN A 54 14.76 9.50 -13.39
N VAL A 55 13.57 9.06 -12.98
CA VAL A 55 12.31 9.74 -13.30
C VAL A 55 12.30 11.15 -12.71
N ALA A 56 12.62 11.29 -11.42
CA ALA A 56 12.59 12.58 -10.73
C ALA A 56 13.58 13.59 -11.35
N SER A 57 14.82 13.17 -11.61
CA SER A 57 15.85 14.02 -12.22
C SER A 57 15.52 14.40 -13.66
N SER A 58 15.01 13.45 -14.47
CA SER A 58 14.59 13.70 -15.85
C SER A 58 13.47 14.73 -15.91
N ILE A 59 12.39 14.56 -15.13
CA ILE A 59 11.27 15.50 -15.10
C ILE A 59 11.75 16.88 -14.66
N LEU A 60 12.56 16.96 -13.60
CA LEU A 60 13.06 18.24 -13.10
C LEU A 60 13.91 18.96 -14.14
N SER A 61 14.73 18.22 -14.89
CA SER A 61 15.54 18.76 -16.00
C SER A 61 14.65 19.35 -17.10
N HIS A 62 13.60 18.63 -17.51
CA HIS A 62 12.65 19.12 -18.52
C HIS A 62 11.87 20.35 -18.06
N ILE A 63 11.49 20.42 -16.78
CA ILE A 63 10.87 21.62 -16.18
C ILE A 63 11.82 22.80 -16.28
N LYS A 64 13.07 22.65 -15.83
CA LYS A 64 14.08 23.72 -15.88
C LYS A 64 14.35 24.19 -17.31
N ALA A 65 14.45 23.26 -18.26
CA ALA A 65 14.62 23.60 -19.68
C ALA A 65 13.41 24.37 -20.25
N SER A 66 12.19 23.97 -19.86
CA SER A 66 10.97 24.68 -20.28
C SER A 66 10.88 26.08 -19.68
N LEU A 67 11.20 26.24 -18.40
CA LEU A 67 11.27 27.55 -17.75
C LEU A 67 12.32 28.44 -18.42
N ALA A 68 13.53 27.93 -18.68
CA ALA A 68 14.58 28.68 -19.37
C ALA A 68 14.15 29.15 -20.77
N ALA A 69 13.50 28.28 -21.55
CA ALA A 69 13.00 28.62 -22.87
C ALA A 69 11.90 29.70 -22.83
N VAL A 70 11.00 29.61 -21.85
CA VAL A 70 9.90 30.56 -21.66
C VAL A 70 10.40 31.89 -21.08
N HIS A 71 11.48 31.87 -20.30
CA HIS A 71 12.08 33.07 -19.71
C HIS A 71 12.54 34.08 -20.78
N LEU A 72 12.91 33.61 -21.98
CA LEU A 72 13.28 34.46 -23.11
C LEU A 72 12.17 35.45 -23.52
N PHE A 73 10.90 35.12 -23.31
CA PHE A 73 9.77 36.03 -23.57
C PHE A 73 9.69 37.21 -22.58
N THR A 74 10.42 37.11 -21.46
CA THR A 74 10.48 38.15 -20.41
C THR A 74 11.78 38.96 -20.43
N ALA A 75 12.67 38.66 -21.40
CA ALA A 75 13.94 39.37 -21.57
C ALA A 75 13.72 40.87 -21.83
N LYS A 76 14.56 41.71 -21.21
CA LYS A 76 14.44 43.18 -21.28
C LYS A 76 14.63 43.74 -22.68
N GLU A 77 15.31 43.02 -23.55
CA GLU A 77 15.59 43.39 -24.94
C GLU A 77 14.37 43.22 -25.86
N VAL A 78 13.30 42.61 -25.36
CA VAL A 78 12.08 42.34 -26.12
C VAL A 78 11.08 43.48 -25.91
N SER A 79 10.80 44.24 -26.96
CA SER A 79 10.05 45.51 -26.90
C SER A 79 8.65 45.42 -26.28
N PHE A 80 8.00 44.24 -26.29
CA PHE A 80 6.71 44.01 -25.66
C PHE A 80 6.78 43.58 -24.18
N SER A 81 7.93 43.10 -23.69
CA SER A 81 8.07 42.58 -22.32
C SER A 81 8.01 43.68 -21.24
N ASN A 82 8.18 44.94 -21.65
CA ASN A 82 8.05 46.12 -20.81
C ASN A 82 6.59 46.57 -20.60
N LYS A 83 5.61 45.91 -21.24
CA LYS A 83 4.19 46.19 -20.98
C LYS A 83 3.77 45.51 -19.68
N PRO A 84 3.36 46.26 -18.64
CA PRO A 84 3.09 45.70 -17.31
C PRO A 84 1.96 44.66 -17.31
N TYR A 85 0.91 44.88 -18.11
CA TYR A 85 -0.21 43.93 -18.25
C TYR A 85 0.22 42.58 -18.82
N PHE A 86 1.02 42.60 -19.90
CA PHE A 86 1.50 41.35 -20.51
C PHE A 86 2.41 40.58 -19.56
N ARG A 87 3.37 41.26 -18.92
CA ARG A 87 4.37 40.59 -18.06
C ARG A 87 3.71 39.97 -16.83
N GLY A 88 2.81 40.69 -16.16
CA GLY A 88 2.12 40.20 -14.98
C GLY A 88 1.25 38.96 -15.26
N GLU A 89 0.37 39.07 -16.27
CA GLU A 89 -0.55 37.99 -16.65
C GLU A 89 0.20 36.78 -17.24
N PHE A 90 1.22 37.01 -18.08
CA PHE A 90 2.04 35.95 -18.65
C PHE A 90 2.81 35.17 -17.57
N CYS A 91 3.47 35.86 -16.64
CA CYS A 91 4.23 35.21 -15.57
C CYS A 91 3.32 34.44 -14.60
N SER A 92 2.24 35.07 -14.13
CA SER A 92 1.34 34.48 -13.13
C SER A 92 0.42 33.42 -13.74
N GLN A 93 -0.43 33.80 -14.70
CA GLN A 93 -1.46 32.90 -15.25
C GLN A 93 -0.90 31.98 -16.34
N GLY A 94 0.08 32.45 -17.12
CA GLY A 94 0.70 31.67 -18.17
C GLY A 94 1.72 30.65 -17.67
N VAL A 95 2.82 31.14 -17.08
CA VAL A 95 3.96 30.30 -16.66
C VAL A 95 3.65 29.54 -15.38
N ARG A 96 3.30 30.24 -14.30
CA ARG A 96 3.06 29.59 -13.01
C ARG A 96 1.82 28.69 -13.08
N GLU A 97 0.64 29.24 -13.38
CA GLU A 97 -0.61 28.46 -13.39
C GLU A 97 -0.72 27.53 -14.61
N GLY A 98 -0.62 28.08 -15.82
CA GLY A 98 -0.85 27.31 -17.05
C GLY A 98 0.17 26.20 -17.28
N LEU A 99 1.46 26.48 -17.08
CA LEU A 99 2.53 25.53 -17.36
C LEU A 99 2.88 24.67 -16.13
N ILE A 100 3.29 25.28 -15.01
CA ILE A 100 3.82 24.53 -13.86
C ILE A 100 2.72 23.84 -13.07
N VAL A 101 1.73 24.60 -12.59
CA VAL A 101 0.57 24.04 -11.86
C VAL A 101 -0.20 23.06 -12.75
N GLY A 102 -0.43 23.43 -14.02
CA GLY A 102 -1.06 22.58 -15.02
C GLY A 102 -0.30 21.25 -15.27
N PHE A 103 1.03 21.27 -15.21
CA PHE A 103 1.84 20.05 -15.31
C PHE A 103 1.75 19.19 -14.05
N ILE A 104 1.92 19.76 -12.85
CA ILE A 104 1.83 19.03 -11.57
C ILE A 104 0.48 18.30 -11.44
N ARG A 105 -0.61 19.00 -11.79
CA ARG A 105 -1.96 18.40 -11.81
C ARG A 105 -2.07 17.27 -12.82
N SER A 106 -1.55 17.45 -14.02
CA SER A 106 -1.54 16.41 -15.05
C SER A 106 -0.74 15.17 -14.63
N MET A 107 0.38 15.36 -13.93
CA MET A 107 1.18 14.27 -13.38
C MET A 107 0.38 13.48 -12.35
N CYS A 108 -0.27 14.16 -11.40
CA CYS A 108 -1.12 13.53 -10.40
C CYS A 108 -2.28 12.75 -11.05
N GLN A 109 -2.98 13.36 -12.01
CA GLN A 109 -4.06 12.71 -12.77
C GLN A 109 -3.58 11.47 -13.53
N THR A 110 -2.43 11.57 -14.20
CA THR A 110 -1.82 10.44 -14.92
C THR A 110 -1.49 9.32 -13.94
N ALA A 111 -0.89 9.64 -12.79
CA ALA A 111 -0.58 8.64 -11.77
C ALA A 111 -1.87 7.97 -11.23
N GLN A 112 -2.93 8.73 -10.98
CA GLN A 112 -4.22 8.17 -10.54
C GLN A 112 -4.87 7.25 -11.57
N SER A 113 -4.67 7.49 -12.87
CA SER A 113 -5.25 6.65 -13.93
C SER A 113 -4.78 5.18 -13.86
N PHE A 114 -3.61 4.92 -13.25
CA PHE A 114 -3.11 3.57 -13.02
C PHE A 114 -3.86 2.80 -11.94
N CYS A 115 -4.64 3.49 -11.08
CA CYS A 115 -5.53 2.88 -10.10
C CYS A 115 -6.90 2.51 -10.69
N ASP A 116 -7.29 3.16 -11.80
CA ASP A 116 -8.64 3.12 -12.34
C ASP A 116 -8.82 2.11 -13.49
N SER A 117 -7.72 1.53 -14.01
CA SER A 117 -7.78 0.50 -15.06
C SER A 117 -7.99 -0.89 -14.48
N PRO A 118 -9.20 -1.47 -14.54
CA PRO A 118 -9.43 -2.84 -14.15
C PRO A 118 -9.19 -3.71 -15.39
N GLY A 119 -7.94 -4.03 -15.71
CA GLY A 119 -7.55 -5.17 -16.57
C GLY A 119 -8.17 -5.37 -17.98
N GLU A 120 -9.07 -4.52 -18.48
CA GLU A 120 -9.85 -4.84 -19.69
C GLU A 120 -9.22 -4.33 -20.99
N LYS A 121 -8.33 -3.33 -20.95
CA LYS A 121 -7.67 -2.78 -22.15
C LYS A 121 -6.23 -2.35 -21.88
N GLY A 122 -5.35 -3.34 -21.74
CA GLY A 122 -3.92 -3.14 -21.51
C GLY A 122 -3.49 -3.84 -20.22
N GLY A 123 -2.39 -4.61 -20.29
CA GLY A 123 -1.95 -5.49 -19.21
C GLY A 123 -1.90 -4.81 -17.84
N ALA A 124 -2.15 -5.60 -16.79
CA ALA A 124 -2.22 -5.13 -15.41
C ALA A 124 -1.02 -4.24 -15.04
N THR A 125 -1.30 -3.10 -14.41
CA THR A 125 -0.26 -2.18 -13.91
C THR A 125 0.69 -2.95 -13.00
N PRO A 126 2.02 -2.94 -13.26
CA PRO A 126 2.99 -3.59 -12.38
C PRO A 126 2.89 -2.99 -10.96
N PRO A 127 2.76 -3.79 -9.89
CA PRO A 127 2.66 -3.26 -8.52
C PRO A 127 3.83 -2.34 -8.14
N ALA A 128 5.04 -2.66 -8.60
CA ALA A 128 6.22 -1.83 -8.39
C ALA A 128 6.08 -0.40 -8.97
N LEU A 129 5.34 -0.23 -10.07
CA LEU A 129 5.07 1.09 -10.65
C LEU A 129 4.13 1.90 -9.75
N LEU A 130 3.10 1.28 -9.17
CA LEU A 130 2.21 1.94 -8.21
C LEU A 130 2.99 2.45 -6.99
N LEU A 131 3.89 1.62 -6.48
CA LEU A 131 4.75 1.96 -5.34
C LEU A 131 5.72 3.11 -5.67
N LEU A 132 6.35 3.07 -6.85
CA LEU A 132 7.23 4.14 -7.33
C LEU A 132 6.48 5.46 -7.50
N LEU A 133 5.33 5.45 -8.17
CA LEU A 133 4.50 6.64 -8.36
C LEU A 133 4.01 7.21 -7.03
N SER A 134 3.63 6.35 -6.10
CA SER A 134 3.25 6.75 -4.75
C SER A 134 4.39 7.51 -4.06
N ARG A 135 5.62 6.98 -4.15
CA ARG A 135 6.79 7.65 -3.57
C ARG A 135 7.14 8.95 -4.29
N LEU A 136 7.08 8.98 -5.63
CA LEU A 136 7.30 10.20 -6.42
C LEU A 136 6.34 11.32 -6.00
N CYS A 137 5.04 11.02 -5.87
CA CYS A 137 4.05 12.00 -5.42
C CYS A 137 4.32 12.49 -3.99
N LEU A 138 4.82 11.63 -3.10
CA LEU A 138 5.21 12.03 -1.74
C LEU A 138 6.45 12.94 -1.74
N ASP A 139 7.48 12.63 -2.52
CA ASP A 139 8.66 13.49 -2.68
C ASP A 139 8.28 14.86 -3.31
N TYR A 140 7.26 14.87 -4.17
CA TYR A 140 6.68 16.09 -4.70
C TYR A 140 6.02 16.94 -3.63
N GLU A 141 5.20 16.32 -2.80
CA GLU A 141 4.55 17.00 -1.68
C GLU A 141 5.56 17.55 -0.66
N THR A 142 6.59 16.76 -0.33
CA THR A 142 7.52 17.10 0.76
C THR A 142 8.49 18.22 0.38
N ALA A 143 8.96 18.27 -0.88
CA ALA A 143 9.98 19.26 -1.28
C ALA A 143 9.85 19.77 -2.72
N THR A 144 9.52 18.90 -3.68
CA THR A 144 9.70 19.24 -5.10
C THR A 144 8.73 20.32 -5.58
N ILE A 145 7.47 20.30 -5.15
CA ILE A 145 6.47 21.32 -5.50
C ILE A 145 6.90 22.70 -5.01
N SER A 146 7.28 22.80 -3.73
CA SER A 146 7.78 24.04 -3.13
C SER A 146 8.99 24.56 -3.89
N TYR A 147 9.98 23.70 -4.19
CA TYR A 147 11.17 24.08 -4.94
C TYR A 147 10.84 24.63 -6.34
N ILE A 148 10.02 23.92 -7.12
CA ILE A 148 9.71 24.33 -8.49
C ILE A 148 8.92 25.65 -8.50
N LEU A 149 7.98 25.83 -7.57
CA LEU A 149 7.21 27.08 -7.49
C LEU A 149 8.09 28.25 -7.07
N THR A 150 8.94 28.09 -6.05
CA THR A 150 9.91 29.14 -5.68
C THR A 150 10.83 29.49 -6.84
N LEU A 151 11.38 28.49 -7.55
CA LEU A 151 12.22 28.70 -8.73
C LEU A 151 11.48 29.49 -9.81
N THR A 152 10.20 29.20 -10.02
CA THR A 152 9.36 29.90 -11.00
C THR A 152 9.08 31.34 -10.55
N ASP A 153 8.71 31.54 -9.29
CA ASP A 153 8.37 32.85 -8.75
C ASP A 153 9.60 33.80 -8.75
N GLU A 154 10.79 33.28 -8.43
CA GLU A 154 12.06 34.03 -8.50
C GLU A 154 12.46 34.41 -9.93
N GLN A 155 12.32 33.49 -10.89
CA GLN A 155 12.69 33.74 -12.28
C GLN A 155 11.75 34.73 -12.98
N PHE A 156 10.46 34.71 -12.63
CA PHE A 156 9.43 35.45 -13.36
C PHE A 156 8.89 36.67 -12.62
N LEU A 157 9.33 36.90 -11.36
CA LEU A 157 8.98 38.05 -10.50
C LEU A 157 7.49 38.36 -10.58
N VAL A 158 6.66 37.49 -10.00
CA VAL A 158 5.20 37.63 -10.01
C VAL A 158 4.81 38.94 -9.29
N GLN A 159 4.52 39.98 -10.06
CA GLN A 159 4.13 41.31 -9.59
C GLN A 159 2.63 41.57 -9.67
N ASP A 160 1.86 40.60 -10.18
CA ASP A 160 0.44 40.77 -10.45
C ASP A 160 -0.43 40.35 -9.26
N GLN A 161 -1.54 41.07 -9.04
CA GLN A 161 -2.49 40.79 -7.93
C GLN A 161 -3.45 39.62 -8.24
N SER A 162 -3.28 38.99 -9.41
CA SER A 162 -4.10 37.87 -9.85
C SER A 162 -3.97 36.68 -8.89
N PRO A 163 -5.09 36.02 -8.52
CA PRO A 163 -5.06 34.88 -7.61
C PRO A 163 -4.26 33.73 -8.25
N VAL A 164 -3.39 33.12 -7.45
CA VAL A 164 -2.55 31.99 -7.84
C VAL A 164 -2.82 30.80 -6.94
N THR A 165 -2.64 29.58 -7.46
CA THR A 165 -2.85 28.35 -6.70
C THR A 165 -1.82 28.28 -5.55
N PRO A 166 -2.26 28.16 -4.28
CA PRO A 166 -1.35 28.02 -3.15
C PRO A 166 -0.53 26.73 -3.21
N VAL A 167 0.70 26.77 -2.71
CA VAL A 167 1.58 25.59 -2.60
C VAL A 167 0.90 24.46 -1.83
N SER A 168 0.20 24.80 -0.74
CA SER A 168 -0.52 23.85 0.12
C SER A 168 -1.59 23.05 -0.61
N THR A 169 -2.28 23.65 -1.59
CA THR A 169 -3.28 22.96 -2.41
C THR A 169 -2.63 21.85 -3.24
N LEU A 170 -1.50 22.14 -3.89
CA LEU A 170 -0.79 21.16 -4.71
C LEU A 170 -0.12 20.07 -3.87
N CYS A 171 0.44 20.43 -2.73
CA CYS A 171 0.93 19.46 -1.75
C CYS A 171 -0.20 18.51 -1.31
N ALA A 172 -1.39 19.03 -0.99
CA ALA A 172 -2.54 18.20 -0.63
C ALA A 172 -2.97 17.27 -1.78
N GLU A 173 -3.06 17.78 -3.03
CA GLU A 173 -3.37 16.98 -4.22
C GLU A 173 -2.34 15.85 -4.46
N ALA A 174 -1.05 16.15 -4.29
CA ALA A 174 0.04 15.17 -4.44
C ALA A 174 0.03 14.11 -3.34
N ARG A 175 -0.16 14.51 -2.07
CA ARG A 175 -0.28 13.58 -0.92
C ARG A 175 -1.48 12.65 -1.07
N GLU A 176 -2.62 13.18 -1.50
CA GLU A 176 -3.82 12.37 -1.73
C GLU A 176 -3.61 11.37 -2.87
N THR A 177 -2.95 11.80 -3.94
CA THR A 177 -2.55 10.91 -5.05
C THR A 177 -1.62 9.79 -4.57
N ALA A 178 -0.59 10.13 -3.79
CA ALA A 178 0.33 9.16 -3.20
C ALA A 178 -0.43 8.13 -2.34
N ARG A 179 -1.32 8.60 -1.46
CA ARG A 179 -2.12 7.76 -0.57
C ARG A 179 -3.02 6.80 -1.36
N ARG A 180 -3.68 7.29 -2.42
CA ARG A 180 -4.53 6.47 -3.30
C ARG A 180 -3.73 5.37 -3.99
N LEU A 181 -2.56 5.71 -4.53
CA LEU A 181 -1.63 4.76 -5.16
C LEU A 181 -1.15 3.69 -4.17
N LEU A 182 -0.70 4.08 -2.97
CA LEU A 182 -0.24 3.14 -1.95
C LEU A 182 -1.37 2.21 -1.47
N THR A 183 -2.56 2.77 -1.29
CA THR A 183 -3.76 1.99 -0.94
C THR A 183 -4.09 0.98 -2.04
N HIS A 184 -3.99 1.38 -3.30
CA HIS A 184 -4.22 0.49 -4.44
C HIS A 184 -3.14 -0.60 -4.52
N TYR A 185 -1.86 -0.26 -4.30
CA TYR A 185 -0.77 -1.22 -4.19
C TYR A 185 -1.03 -2.30 -3.14
N VAL A 186 -1.42 -1.90 -1.92
CA VAL A 186 -1.79 -2.82 -0.84
C VAL A 186 -2.92 -3.75 -1.25
N LYS A 187 -3.95 -3.22 -1.93
CA LYS A 187 -5.07 -4.03 -2.44
C LYS A 187 -4.60 -5.04 -3.50
N VAL A 188 -3.82 -4.62 -4.48
CA VAL A 188 -3.33 -5.50 -5.55
C VAL A 188 -2.45 -6.62 -4.99
N GLN A 189 -1.48 -6.29 -4.15
CA GLN A 189 -0.61 -7.29 -3.52
C GLN A 189 -1.38 -8.23 -2.58
N GLY A 190 -2.29 -7.67 -1.76
CA GLY A 190 -3.18 -8.44 -0.91
C GLY A 190 -4.04 -9.42 -1.71
N LEU A 191 -4.55 -9.01 -2.88
CA LEU A 191 -5.33 -9.88 -3.76
C LEU A 191 -4.49 -11.00 -4.38
N VAL A 192 -3.24 -10.75 -4.77
CA VAL A 192 -2.35 -11.80 -5.31
C VAL A 192 -2.17 -12.93 -4.29
N ILE A 193 -1.82 -12.59 -3.05
CA ILE A 193 -1.68 -13.57 -1.96
C ILE A 193 -3.02 -14.25 -1.65
N SER A 194 -4.10 -13.47 -1.58
CA SER A 194 -5.45 -13.96 -1.31
C SER A 194 -5.94 -14.97 -2.35
N GLN A 195 -5.61 -14.79 -3.63
CA GLN A 195 -5.96 -15.74 -4.69
C GLN A 195 -5.25 -17.08 -4.53
N MET A 196 -3.97 -17.08 -4.12
CA MET A 196 -3.26 -18.32 -3.81
C MET A 196 -3.90 -19.06 -2.63
N LEU A 197 -4.19 -18.32 -1.55
CA LEU A 197 -4.85 -18.87 -0.37
C LEU A 197 -6.22 -19.46 -0.71
N ARG A 198 -7.06 -18.70 -1.44
CA ARG A 198 -8.37 -19.13 -1.92
C ARG A 198 -8.27 -20.43 -2.71
N LYS A 199 -7.46 -20.46 -3.77
CA LYS A 199 -7.28 -21.65 -4.61
C LYS A 199 -6.83 -22.86 -3.79
N SER A 200 -5.94 -22.65 -2.81
CA SER A 200 -5.44 -23.73 -1.95
C SER A 200 -6.50 -24.34 -1.03
N VAL A 201 -7.50 -23.56 -0.64
CA VAL A 201 -8.63 -24.01 0.18
C VAL A 201 -9.70 -24.63 -0.71
N GLU A 202 -9.97 -24.04 -1.87
CA GLU A 202 -11.05 -24.48 -2.74
C GLU A 202 -10.81 -25.85 -3.39
N THR A 203 -9.56 -26.16 -3.71
CA THR A 203 -9.17 -27.37 -4.48
C THR A 203 -8.91 -28.61 -3.62
N ARG A 204 -8.89 -28.48 -2.29
CA ARG A 204 -8.56 -29.58 -1.37
C ARG A 204 -9.82 -30.29 -0.88
N ASP A 205 -9.76 -31.62 -0.80
CA ASP A 205 -10.72 -32.40 -0.03
C ASP A 205 -10.41 -32.33 1.47
N TRP A 206 -11.18 -31.51 2.17
CA TRP A 206 -11.04 -31.27 3.61
C TRP A 206 -11.66 -32.37 4.48
N LEU A 207 -12.52 -33.23 3.93
CA LEU A 207 -13.16 -34.33 4.66
C LEU A 207 -12.26 -35.56 4.70
N SER A 208 -11.58 -35.87 3.60
CA SER A 208 -10.69 -37.02 3.48
C SER A 208 -9.20 -36.68 3.65
N THR A 209 -8.89 -35.61 4.39
CA THR A 209 -7.51 -35.20 4.65
C THR A 209 -6.77 -36.24 5.51
N LEU A 210 -5.51 -36.53 5.19
CA LEU A 210 -4.63 -37.34 6.03
C LEU A 210 -4.12 -36.54 7.23
N GLU A 211 -3.73 -37.25 8.30
CA GLU A 211 -3.13 -36.63 9.49
C GLU A 211 -1.93 -35.72 9.09
N PRO A 212 -1.94 -34.44 9.49
CA PRO A 212 -0.94 -33.50 9.02
C PRO A 212 0.44 -33.83 9.60
N ARG A 213 1.46 -33.85 8.72
CA ARG A 213 2.87 -34.07 9.08
C ARG A 213 3.78 -32.91 8.70
N ASN A 214 3.27 -31.99 7.88
CA ASN A 214 3.99 -30.83 7.37
C ASN A 214 3.00 -29.66 7.21
N VAL A 215 3.56 -28.46 7.26
CA VAL A 215 2.87 -27.23 6.84
C VAL A 215 2.63 -27.28 5.32
N ARG A 216 1.46 -26.82 4.85
CA ARG A 216 1.19 -26.76 3.40
C ARG A 216 2.15 -25.79 2.70
N ALA A 217 2.65 -26.19 1.53
CA ALA A 217 3.57 -25.38 0.72
C ALA A 217 3.05 -23.96 0.42
N VAL A 218 1.73 -23.79 0.26
CA VAL A 218 1.13 -22.47 0.07
C VAL A 218 1.40 -21.52 1.24
N MET A 219 1.47 -21.99 2.49
CA MET A 219 1.72 -21.13 3.64
C MET A 219 3.16 -20.65 3.68
N LYS A 220 4.10 -21.53 3.33
CA LYS A 220 5.51 -21.15 3.12
C LYS A 220 5.62 -20.09 2.02
N ARG A 221 4.89 -20.30 0.92
CA ARG A 221 4.84 -19.35 -0.19
C ARG A 221 4.28 -17.99 0.21
N VAL A 222 3.26 -17.94 1.06
CA VAL A 222 2.74 -16.67 1.60
C VAL A 222 3.82 -15.91 2.39
N VAL A 223 4.60 -16.61 3.22
CA VAL A 223 5.70 -16.00 3.97
C VAL A 223 6.82 -15.50 3.04
N GLU A 224 7.20 -16.31 2.04
CA GLU A 224 8.19 -15.92 1.02
C GLU A 224 7.75 -14.67 0.25
N ASP A 225 6.52 -14.65 -0.26
CA ASP A 225 5.99 -13.53 -1.04
C ASP A 225 5.83 -12.28 -0.16
N THR A 226 5.40 -12.43 1.10
CA THR A 226 5.34 -11.31 2.05
C THR A 226 6.73 -10.76 2.34
N THR A 227 7.74 -11.61 2.47
CA THR A 227 9.14 -11.20 2.67
C THR A 227 9.69 -10.48 1.43
N ALA A 228 9.39 -10.95 0.23
CA ALA A 228 9.79 -10.29 -1.01
C ALA A 228 9.14 -8.90 -1.14
N ILE A 229 7.87 -8.78 -0.74
CA ILE A 229 7.15 -7.50 -0.68
C ILE A 229 7.78 -6.58 0.39
N ASP A 230 8.14 -7.09 1.58
CA ASP A 230 8.83 -6.32 2.64
C ASP A 230 10.12 -5.68 2.10
N VAL A 231 10.96 -6.47 1.45
CA VAL A 231 12.20 -5.98 0.83
C VAL A 231 11.91 -4.90 -0.21
N GLN A 232 10.95 -5.13 -1.12
CA GLN A 232 10.60 -4.17 -2.16
C GLN A 232 10.06 -2.84 -1.60
N VAL A 233 9.20 -2.91 -0.58
CA VAL A 233 8.63 -1.71 0.07
C VAL A 233 9.71 -0.95 0.84
N GLY A 234 10.62 -1.67 1.49
CA GLY A 234 11.77 -1.11 2.21
C GLY A 234 12.77 -0.37 1.33
N LEU A 235 12.73 -0.52 0.00
CA LEU A 235 13.55 0.28 -0.92
C LEU A 235 13.08 1.75 -1.02
N LEU A 236 11.82 2.04 -0.69
CA LEU A 236 11.21 3.36 -0.90
C LEU A 236 10.58 3.96 0.37
N TYR A 237 10.15 3.12 1.31
CA TYR A 237 9.47 3.55 2.53
C TYR A 237 10.26 3.15 3.77
N GLU A 238 10.19 4.02 4.78
CA GLU A 238 10.77 3.76 6.09
C GLU A 238 10.04 2.63 6.81
N GLU A 239 10.70 2.03 7.80
CA GLU A 239 10.21 0.86 8.53
C GLU A 239 8.85 1.12 9.21
N GLY A 240 8.70 2.25 9.90
CA GLY A 240 7.59 2.51 10.84
C GLY A 240 7.86 1.97 12.24
N VAL A 241 6.94 2.20 13.17
CA VAL A 241 7.06 1.77 14.57
C VAL A 241 6.48 0.36 14.74
N ARG A 242 7.22 -0.52 15.42
CA ARG A 242 6.75 -1.85 15.86
C ARG A 242 6.70 -1.93 17.37
N LYS A 243 5.70 -2.60 17.93
CA LYS A 243 5.77 -3.05 19.33
C LYS A 243 6.82 -4.17 19.42
N ALA A 244 7.64 -4.14 20.47
CA ALA A 244 8.57 -5.22 20.76
C ALA A 244 7.78 -6.51 21.02
N GLN A 245 8.33 -7.65 20.57
CA GLN A 245 7.74 -8.96 20.79
C GLN A 245 7.50 -9.17 22.28
N SER A 246 6.26 -9.50 22.66
CA SER A 246 5.99 -9.93 24.03
C SER A 246 6.56 -11.33 24.19
N SER A 247 7.46 -11.53 25.15
CA SER A 247 8.12 -12.82 25.42
C SER A 247 7.17 -13.97 25.80
N ASP A 248 5.87 -13.69 25.93
CA ASP A 248 4.83 -14.65 26.30
C ASP A 248 3.93 -15.09 25.12
N SER A 249 4.07 -14.46 23.94
CA SER A 249 3.18 -14.70 22.78
C SER A 249 3.45 -16.01 22.06
N SER A 250 4.69 -16.52 22.07
CA SER A 250 5.05 -17.81 21.45
C SER A 250 4.43 -19.03 22.15
N LYS A 251 3.89 -18.87 23.37
CA LYS A 251 3.27 -19.95 24.16
C LYS A 251 1.76 -20.05 23.98
N ARG A 252 1.14 -19.10 23.26
CA ARG A 252 -0.29 -19.10 22.99
C ARG A 252 -0.60 -19.97 21.79
N THR A 253 -0.50 -21.27 21.98
CA THR A 253 -1.09 -22.24 21.04
C THR A 253 -2.61 -22.13 21.11
N PHE A 254 -3.27 -22.14 19.94
CA PHE A 254 -4.70 -21.85 19.74
C PHE A 254 -5.58 -22.29 20.91
N SER A 255 -6.01 -21.33 21.73
CA SER A 255 -6.92 -21.53 22.85
C SER A 255 -8.35 -21.62 22.32
N VAL A 256 -8.67 -22.69 21.58
CA VAL A 256 -10.05 -22.91 21.08
C VAL A 256 -11.01 -23.22 22.24
N TYR A 257 -10.48 -23.60 23.41
CA TYR A 257 -11.28 -23.98 24.60
C TYR A 257 -10.82 -23.36 25.93
N SER A 258 -9.78 -22.53 25.95
CA SER A 258 -9.17 -22.09 27.23
C SER A 258 -9.64 -20.71 27.70
N SER A 259 -10.89 -20.34 27.49
CA SER A 259 -11.51 -19.18 28.16
C SER A 259 -12.11 -19.53 29.55
N SER A 260 -12.04 -20.79 29.98
CA SER A 260 -12.73 -21.24 31.21
C SER A 260 -11.83 -21.54 32.41
N ARG A 261 -10.50 -21.33 32.32
CA ARG A 261 -9.57 -21.82 33.37
C ARG A 261 -8.62 -20.82 34.04
N GLN A 262 -8.86 -19.52 33.91
CA GLN A 262 -8.30 -18.54 34.86
C GLN A 262 -9.37 -18.10 35.87
N GLN A 263 -9.77 -19.01 36.76
CA GLN A 263 -10.26 -18.59 38.07
C GLN A 263 -9.05 -18.41 38.99
N GLY A 264 -8.59 -17.16 39.07
CA GLY A 264 -7.80 -16.72 40.21
C GLY A 264 -8.59 -16.99 41.48
N ARG A 265 -7.92 -17.61 42.46
CA ARG A 265 -8.44 -17.86 43.81
C ARG A 265 -8.93 -16.53 44.42
N TYR A 266 -10.24 -16.31 44.43
CA TYR A 266 -10.86 -15.26 45.25
C TYR A 266 -11.95 -15.89 46.13
N ALA A 267 -11.92 -15.49 47.40
CA ALA A 267 -12.71 -15.98 48.51
C ALA A 267 -14.24 -15.92 48.26
N PRO A 268 -15.04 -16.76 48.93
CA PRO A 268 -16.46 -16.86 48.67
C PRO A 268 -17.21 -15.70 49.36
N SER A 269 -17.86 -14.83 48.59
CA SER A 269 -18.89 -13.92 49.08
C SER A 269 -20.26 -14.36 48.55
N TYR A 270 -21.18 -14.50 49.50
CA TYR A 270 -22.51 -15.07 49.36
C TYR A 270 -23.45 -14.07 48.65
N THR A 271 -23.77 -14.29 47.37
CA THR A 271 -24.94 -13.68 46.71
C THR A 271 -25.58 -14.68 45.74
N PRO A 272 -26.89 -14.99 45.87
CA PRO A 272 -27.58 -15.87 44.94
C PRO A 272 -28.19 -15.03 43.80
N SER A 273 -27.60 -15.10 42.60
CA SER A 273 -28.29 -14.71 41.38
C SER A 273 -28.04 -15.74 40.29
N ALA A 274 -29.09 -16.02 39.53
CA ALA A 274 -29.26 -17.10 38.57
C ALA A 274 -28.08 -17.28 37.60
N PRO A 275 -27.86 -18.49 37.05
CA PRO A 275 -26.84 -18.72 36.05
C PRO A 275 -27.20 -17.98 34.76
N MET A 276 -26.73 -16.75 34.63
CA MET A 276 -26.64 -16.05 33.35
C MET A 276 -25.69 -16.85 32.46
N ASP A 277 -26.15 -17.24 31.27
CA ASP A 277 -25.39 -18.05 30.32
C ASP A 277 -24.03 -17.41 30.04
N THR A 278 -22.98 -18.01 30.58
CA THR A 278 -21.58 -17.59 30.42
C THR A 278 -21.17 -17.54 28.94
N ASN A 279 -21.88 -18.29 28.08
CA ASN A 279 -21.77 -18.28 26.63
C ASN A 279 -22.35 -17.02 25.96
N LEU A 280 -23.44 -16.45 26.50
CA LEU A 280 -23.97 -15.18 25.97
C LEU A 280 -23.02 -14.04 26.34
N LEU A 281 -22.46 -14.05 27.54
CA LEU A 281 -21.53 -13.02 27.99
C LEU A 281 -20.19 -13.05 27.25
N SER A 282 -19.65 -14.25 26.94
CA SER A 282 -18.43 -14.40 26.14
C SER A 282 -18.63 -14.03 24.66
N ASN A 283 -19.80 -14.32 24.09
CA ASN A 283 -20.18 -13.89 22.74
C ASN A 283 -20.39 -12.37 22.67
N ILE A 284 -20.98 -11.76 23.70
CA ILE A 284 -21.14 -10.30 23.80
C ILE A 284 -19.78 -9.62 24.02
N GLN A 285 -18.90 -10.17 24.87
CA GLN A 285 -17.54 -9.64 25.03
C GLN A 285 -16.72 -9.78 23.74
N LYS A 286 -16.88 -10.86 22.95
CA LYS A 286 -16.30 -10.96 21.59
C LYS A 286 -16.86 -9.92 20.62
N LEU A 287 -18.16 -9.63 20.69
CA LEU A 287 -18.81 -8.56 19.90
C LEU A 287 -18.25 -7.16 20.21
N PHE A 288 -17.69 -6.95 21.41
CA PHE A 288 -17.12 -5.67 21.86
C PHE A 288 -15.58 -5.64 21.90
N SER A 289 -14.88 -6.78 21.87
CA SER A 289 -13.43 -6.83 22.08
C SER A 289 -12.60 -6.59 20.84
N GLU A 290 -13.14 -6.69 19.62
CA GLU A 290 -12.34 -6.32 18.45
C GLU A 290 -13.19 -5.99 17.23
N ARG A 291 -13.57 -4.72 17.10
CA ARG A 291 -13.67 -4.17 15.74
C ARG A 291 -12.23 -3.99 15.25
N ILE A 292 -11.62 -5.04 14.72
CA ILE A 292 -10.42 -4.88 13.90
C ILE A 292 -10.83 -3.92 12.79
N ASP A 293 -10.39 -2.66 12.87
CA ASP A 293 -10.63 -1.66 11.84
C ASP A 293 -9.96 -2.13 10.55
N VAL A 294 -10.74 -2.83 9.73
CA VAL A 294 -10.35 -3.35 8.42
C VAL A 294 -9.90 -2.20 7.52
N PHE A 295 -10.43 -1.00 7.77
CA PHE A 295 -10.32 0.19 6.95
C PHE A 295 -9.45 1.29 7.56
N SER A 296 -8.52 0.94 8.46
CA SER A 296 -7.49 1.91 8.87
C SER A 296 -6.76 2.42 7.60
N PRO A 297 -6.59 3.74 7.44
CA PRO A 297 -5.87 4.28 6.30
C PRO A 297 -4.44 3.71 6.27
N VAL A 298 -3.95 3.40 5.07
CA VAL A 298 -2.56 2.95 4.88
C VAL A 298 -1.66 4.17 5.05
N GLU A 299 -0.72 4.07 5.98
CA GLU A 299 0.28 5.09 6.25
C GLU A 299 1.51 4.89 5.33
N PHE A 300 2.28 5.95 5.14
CA PHE A 300 3.49 5.95 4.31
C PHE A 300 4.69 5.29 5.01
N ASN A 301 4.52 4.06 5.50
CA ASN A 301 5.57 3.26 6.10
C ASN A 301 5.39 1.76 5.80
N LYS A 302 6.48 1.01 5.87
CA LYS A 302 6.53 -0.41 5.51
C LYS A 302 5.58 -1.25 6.36
N VAL A 303 5.59 -1.06 7.67
CA VAL A 303 4.74 -1.81 8.60
C VAL A 303 3.26 -1.64 8.28
N SER A 304 2.78 -0.43 7.99
CA SER A 304 1.37 -0.18 7.64
C SER A 304 0.97 -0.86 6.34
N VAL A 305 1.84 -0.80 5.32
CA VAL A 305 1.65 -1.46 4.02
C VAL A 305 1.52 -2.98 4.19
N LEU A 306 2.47 -3.61 4.88
CA LEU A 306 2.44 -5.06 5.09
C LEU A 306 1.28 -5.50 5.98
N THR A 307 0.95 -4.72 7.02
CA THR A 307 -0.23 -4.97 7.85
C THR A 307 -1.50 -4.97 7.00
N GLY A 308 -1.63 -4.03 6.06
CA GLY A 308 -2.75 -4.00 5.12
C GLY A 308 -2.84 -5.27 4.24
N ILE A 309 -1.72 -5.71 3.68
CA ILE A 309 -1.64 -6.90 2.82
C ILE A 309 -1.98 -8.17 3.61
N ILE A 310 -1.43 -8.32 4.82
CA ILE A 310 -1.70 -9.45 5.72
C ILE A 310 -3.17 -9.46 6.14
N LYS A 311 -3.75 -8.30 6.51
CA LYS A 311 -5.18 -8.19 6.85
C LYS A 311 -6.08 -8.70 5.71
N ILE A 312 -5.83 -8.28 4.47
CA ILE A 312 -6.61 -8.73 3.30
C ILE A 312 -6.47 -10.25 3.10
N SER A 313 -5.24 -10.77 3.23
CA SER A 313 -4.92 -12.19 3.02
C SER A 313 -5.58 -13.09 4.07
N LEU A 314 -5.45 -12.75 5.35
CA LEU A 314 -6.00 -13.54 6.46
C LEU A 314 -7.54 -13.48 6.50
N LYS A 315 -8.14 -12.32 6.22
CA LYS A 315 -9.60 -12.22 6.08
C LYS A 315 -10.13 -13.04 4.91
N THR A 316 -9.41 -13.09 3.79
CA THR A 316 -9.79 -13.96 2.67
C THR A 316 -9.68 -15.44 3.06
N LEU A 317 -8.61 -15.84 3.75
CA LEU A 317 -8.46 -17.21 4.25
C LEU A 317 -9.63 -17.61 5.17
N LEU A 318 -9.99 -16.74 6.13
CA LEU A 318 -11.13 -16.93 7.02
C LEU A 318 -12.41 -17.17 6.23
N GLU A 319 -12.71 -16.31 5.25
CA GLU A 319 -13.92 -16.45 4.44
C GLU A 319 -13.92 -17.75 3.62
N CYS A 320 -12.78 -18.13 3.03
CA CYS A 320 -12.67 -19.39 2.31
C CYS A 320 -12.91 -20.61 3.23
N VAL A 321 -12.43 -20.54 4.47
CA VAL A 321 -12.65 -21.58 5.49
C VAL A 321 -14.12 -21.65 5.91
N ARG A 322 -14.81 -20.52 6.08
CA ARG A 322 -16.26 -20.47 6.41
C ARG A 322 -17.12 -21.19 5.38
N LEU A 323 -16.69 -21.23 4.11
CA LEU A 323 -17.38 -21.85 2.99
C LEU A 323 -17.02 -23.32 2.77
N ARG A 324 -16.32 -23.96 3.72
CA ARG A 324 -15.93 -25.37 3.64
C ARG A 324 -16.45 -26.17 4.83
N THR A 325 -16.35 -27.48 4.73
CA THR A 325 -16.67 -28.44 5.79
C THR A 325 -15.43 -29.32 5.97
N PHE A 326 -15.06 -29.58 7.21
CA PHE A 326 -13.78 -30.20 7.55
C PHE A 326 -14.01 -31.54 8.23
N GLY A 327 -13.16 -32.52 7.92
CA GLY A 327 -12.96 -33.68 8.79
C GLY A 327 -11.94 -33.34 9.89
N ARG A 328 -11.76 -34.26 10.85
CA ARG A 328 -10.80 -34.12 11.96
C ARG A 328 -9.42 -33.68 11.49
N PHE A 329 -8.80 -34.42 10.57
CA PHE A 329 -7.46 -34.09 10.08
C PHE A 329 -7.44 -32.83 9.19
N GLY A 330 -8.57 -32.46 8.59
CA GLY A 330 -8.74 -31.18 7.90
C GLY A 330 -8.61 -30.01 8.87
N LEU A 331 -9.33 -30.05 10.00
CA LEU A 331 -9.21 -29.07 11.09
C LEU A 331 -7.78 -28.99 11.62
N GLN A 332 -7.15 -30.14 11.87
CA GLN A 332 -5.78 -30.20 12.38
C GLN A 332 -4.76 -29.60 11.39
N GLN A 333 -4.95 -29.79 10.08
CA GLN A 333 -4.11 -29.15 9.08
C GLN A 333 -4.27 -27.61 9.10
N VAL A 334 -5.50 -27.10 9.25
CA VAL A 334 -5.75 -25.66 9.42
C VAL A 334 -5.03 -25.14 10.66
N GLN A 335 -5.06 -25.86 11.78
CA GLN A 335 -4.33 -25.50 13.00
C GLN A 335 -2.82 -25.39 12.76
N VAL A 336 -2.22 -26.40 12.11
CA VAL A 336 -0.79 -26.39 11.75
C VAL A 336 -0.43 -25.21 10.86
N ASP A 337 -1.23 -24.96 9.82
CA ASP A 337 -0.99 -23.85 8.89
C ASP A 337 -1.10 -22.48 9.57
N CYS A 338 -2.12 -22.29 10.40
CA CYS A 338 -2.33 -21.05 11.13
C CYS A 338 -1.20 -20.82 12.15
N HIS A 339 -0.72 -21.87 12.84
CA HIS A 339 0.40 -21.73 13.77
C HIS A 339 1.68 -21.32 13.04
N PHE A 340 1.97 -21.96 11.90
CA PHE A 340 3.09 -21.57 11.07
C PHE A 340 3.00 -20.10 10.65
N LEU A 341 1.85 -19.63 10.16
CA LEU A 341 1.69 -18.22 9.80
C LEU A 341 1.89 -17.28 11.01
N GLN A 342 1.45 -17.65 12.22
CA GLN A 342 1.71 -16.86 13.43
C GLN A 342 3.20 -16.69 13.69
N LEU A 343 4.02 -17.75 13.56
CA LEU A 343 5.47 -17.72 13.82
C LEU A 343 6.24 -16.77 12.88
N TYR A 344 5.73 -16.54 11.68
CA TYR A 344 6.44 -15.76 10.66
C TYR A 344 5.82 -14.40 10.37
N LEU A 345 4.50 -14.23 10.44
CA LEU A 345 3.84 -12.99 10.00
C LEU A 345 3.94 -11.84 11.01
N TRP A 346 4.13 -12.14 12.30
CA TRP A 346 4.18 -11.12 13.36
C TRP A 346 5.25 -10.05 13.11
N ARG A 347 6.39 -10.41 12.51
CA ARG A 347 7.51 -9.49 12.25
C ARG A 347 7.17 -8.37 11.24
N PHE A 348 6.10 -8.54 10.47
CA PHE A 348 5.69 -7.61 9.43
C PHE A 348 4.60 -6.63 9.88
N VAL A 349 3.99 -6.85 11.04
CA VAL A 349 2.88 -6.04 11.55
C VAL A 349 3.29 -5.18 12.75
N ALA A 350 2.53 -4.11 13.01
CA ALA A 350 2.77 -3.23 14.16
C ALA A 350 2.36 -3.88 15.48
N ASP A 351 1.26 -4.64 15.45
CA ASP A 351 0.66 -5.32 16.60
C ASP A 351 0.51 -6.81 16.25
N GLU A 352 1.23 -7.67 16.97
CA GLU A 352 1.18 -9.12 16.76
C GLU A 352 -0.18 -9.71 17.12
N GLU A 353 -0.89 -9.09 18.06
CA GLU A 353 -2.20 -9.52 18.55
C GLU A 353 -3.23 -9.55 17.41
N LEU A 354 -3.11 -8.64 16.45
CA LEU A 354 -3.91 -8.64 15.21
C LEU A 354 -3.77 -9.94 14.41
N VAL A 355 -2.54 -10.44 14.26
CA VAL A 355 -2.26 -11.66 13.51
C VAL A 355 -2.77 -12.87 14.28
N HIS A 356 -2.57 -12.88 15.61
CA HIS A 356 -3.10 -13.91 16.48
C HIS A 356 -4.63 -14.00 16.38
N LEU A 357 -5.35 -12.89 16.55
CA LEU A 357 -6.82 -12.87 16.55
C LEU A 357 -7.42 -13.31 15.22
N LEU A 358 -6.88 -12.84 14.09
CA LEU A 358 -7.34 -13.27 12.78
C LEU A 358 -7.12 -14.77 12.53
N LEU A 359 -5.96 -15.31 12.95
CA LEU A 359 -5.65 -16.72 12.77
C LEU A 359 -6.42 -17.62 13.75
N ASP A 360 -6.66 -17.15 14.98
CA ASP A 360 -7.52 -17.81 15.96
C ASP A 360 -8.96 -17.89 15.44
N GLU A 361 -9.46 -16.84 14.79
CA GLU A 361 -10.78 -16.83 14.17
C GLU A 361 -10.87 -17.84 13.00
N VAL A 362 -9.81 -17.98 12.20
CA VAL A 362 -9.72 -19.00 11.14
C VAL A 362 -9.86 -20.40 11.71
N VAL A 363 -9.08 -20.73 12.75
CA VAL A 363 -9.13 -22.05 13.40
C VAL A 363 -10.49 -22.29 14.06
N ALA A 364 -11.03 -21.29 14.76
CA ALA A 364 -12.35 -21.39 15.38
C ALA A 364 -13.45 -21.62 14.33
N SER A 365 -13.38 -20.91 13.19
CA SER A 365 -14.30 -21.11 12.08
C SER A 365 -14.18 -22.51 11.48
N ALA A 366 -12.97 -23.07 11.35
CA ALA A 366 -12.80 -24.44 10.89
C ALA A 366 -13.39 -25.47 11.87
N ALA A 367 -13.22 -25.25 13.18
CA ALA A 367 -13.77 -26.11 14.22
C ALA A 367 -15.30 -26.13 14.21
N LEU A 368 -15.95 -24.96 14.06
CA LEU A 368 -17.40 -24.84 13.91
C LEU A 368 -17.95 -25.55 12.67
N ARG A 369 -17.10 -25.76 11.66
CA ARG A 369 -17.42 -26.42 10.39
C ARG A 369 -16.94 -27.87 10.33
N CYS A 370 -16.52 -28.42 11.48
CA CYS A 370 -16.09 -29.80 11.63
C CYS A 370 -17.12 -30.60 12.45
N PRO A 371 -17.70 -31.70 11.93
CA PRO A 371 -18.66 -32.51 12.68
C PRO A 371 -18.09 -33.16 13.94
N ASP A 372 -16.79 -33.48 13.93
CA ASP A 372 -16.05 -34.05 15.07
C ASP A 372 -14.75 -33.24 15.31
N PRO A 373 -14.86 -32.07 15.99
CA PRO A 373 -13.74 -31.16 16.16
C PRO A 373 -12.79 -31.67 17.25
N VAL A 374 -11.82 -32.50 16.87
CA VAL A 374 -10.72 -32.91 17.75
C VAL A 374 -9.44 -32.14 17.39
N PRO A 375 -9.03 -31.16 18.20
CA PRO A 375 -7.81 -30.39 17.94
C PRO A 375 -6.56 -31.28 18.02
N MET A 376 -5.52 -30.90 17.28
CA MET A 376 -4.19 -31.50 17.41
C MET A 376 -3.53 -30.98 18.69
N GLU A 377 -2.72 -31.82 19.32
CA GLU A 377 -1.97 -31.42 20.52
C GLU A 377 -0.99 -30.27 20.18
N PRO A 378 -0.95 -29.20 20.98
CA PRO A 378 -0.07 -28.06 20.77
C PRO A 378 1.41 -28.40 20.52
N SER A 379 1.97 -29.32 21.31
CA SER A 379 3.35 -29.79 21.19
C SER A 379 3.65 -30.41 19.82
N VAL A 380 2.67 -31.15 19.26
CA VAL A 380 2.78 -31.76 17.94
C VAL A 380 2.73 -30.70 16.84
N VAL A 381 1.86 -29.70 17.00
CA VAL A 381 1.77 -28.57 16.06
C VAL A 381 3.08 -27.78 16.01
N GLU A 382 3.66 -27.48 17.18
CA GLU A 382 4.96 -26.80 17.31
C GLU A 382 6.05 -27.58 16.56
N VAL A 383 6.20 -28.88 16.84
CA VAL A 383 7.21 -29.73 16.19
C VAL A 383 7.02 -29.80 14.67
N ILE A 384 5.78 -29.85 14.17
CA ILE A 384 5.53 -29.85 12.73
C ILE A 384 5.95 -28.52 12.09
N CYS A 385 5.70 -27.40 12.78
CA CYS A 385 6.03 -26.07 12.28
C CYS A 385 7.54 -25.75 12.36
N GLU A 386 8.25 -26.24 13.38
CA GLU A 386 9.71 -26.09 13.49
C GLU A 386 10.49 -26.82 12.39
N ARG A 387 9.93 -27.93 11.88
CA ARG A 387 10.52 -28.73 10.79
C ARG A 387 10.20 -28.18 9.40
N GLY A 388 9.27 -27.23 9.31
CA GLY A 388 8.73 -26.68 8.07
C GLY A 388 9.33 -25.32 7.74
#